data_AF-A0A2Z4PU12-F1
#
_entry.id   AF-A0A2Z4PU12-F1
#
_cell.length_a   1.000
_cell.length_b   1.000
_cell.length_c   1.000
_cell.angle_alpha   90.00
_cell.angle_beta   90.00
_cell.angle_gamma   90.00
#
_symmetry.space_group_name_H-M   'P 1'
#
loop_
_entity.id
_entity.type
_entity.pdbx_description
1 polymer ?
#
loop_
_entity_poly.entity_id
_entity_poly.type
_entity_poly.pdbx_seq_one_letter_code
_entity_poly.pdbx_strand_id
1 'polypeptide(L)'
;MLKILIIIFLGMSSSAYALNIDKACEEYGEQKQALLSNLSTSYKEANMAGQCIGYSAVLRGNGIKLKQLCSEFIEHKENLLGRLSTSLTEANMAGQCIGAIYAACNNINFTSAAKIISHSNDSFTMSRSRIRHYLNCYD
;
A
#
# COMPACT_ATOMS: atom_id res chain seq x y z
N MET A 1 -35.20 9.04 3.64
CA MET A 1 -34.25 9.16 2.51
C MET A 1 -32.79 9.31 2.95
N LEU A 2 -32.49 9.97 4.09
CA LEU A 2 -31.12 10.13 4.62
C LEU A 2 -30.38 8.81 4.93
N LYS A 3 -31.08 7.78 5.44
CA LYS A 3 -30.49 6.47 5.76
C LYS A 3 -30.06 5.66 4.52
N ILE A 4 -30.74 5.84 3.39
CA ILE A 4 -30.40 5.16 2.12
C ILE A 4 -29.17 5.82 1.48
N LEU A 5 -29.03 7.15 1.60
CA LEU A 5 -27.87 7.88 1.10
C LEU A 5 -26.56 7.48 1.82
N ILE A 6 -26.61 7.21 3.13
CA ILE A 6 -25.46 6.78 3.94
C ILE A 6 -25.02 5.36 3.55
N ILE A 7 -25.96 4.45 3.26
CA ILE A 7 -25.66 3.08 2.82
C ILE A 7 -25.06 3.07 1.41
N ILE A 8 -25.53 3.96 0.52
CA ILE A 8 -24.96 4.12 -0.83
C ILE A 8 -23.55 4.75 -0.75
N PHE A 9 -23.33 5.73 0.14
CA PHE A 9 -21.99 6.30 0.36
C PHE A 9 -20.99 5.31 0.99
N LEU A 10 -21.45 4.43 1.89
CA LEU A 10 -20.63 3.36 2.48
C LEU A 10 -20.34 2.22 1.50
N GLY A 11 -21.15 2.05 0.45
CA GLY A 11 -20.94 1.05 -0.61
C GLY A 11 -19.94 1.46 -1.69
N MET A 12 -19.59 2.75 -1.79
CA MET A 12 -18.73 3.28 -2.87
C MET A 12 -17.25 3.44 -2.48
N SER A 13 -16.85 3.15 -1.25
CA SER A 13 -15.45 3.34 -0.80
C SER A 13 -14.51 2.16 -1.07
N SER A 14 -14.86 1.20 -1.94
CA SER A 14 -14.06 -0.03 -2.12
C SER A 14 -13.18 -0.08 -3.37
N SER A 15 -13.06 0.99 -4.17
CA SER A 15 -12.30 0.94 -5.42
C SER A 15 -10.93 1.61 -5.34
N ALA A 16 -10.04 1.07 -4.50
CA ALA A 16 -8.58 1.07 -4.63
C ALA A 16 -8.08 0.24 -3.43
N TYR A 17 -7.38 -0.90 -3.54
CA TYR A 17 -6.26 -1.27 -4.38
C TYR A 17 -6.22 -2.80 -4.46
N ALA A 18 -5.85 -3.39 -5.59
CA ALA A 18 -5.93 -4.85 -5.76
C ALA A 18 -4.94 -5.58 -4.83
N LEU A 19 -5.45 -6.47 -3.97
CA LEU A 19 -4.71 -7.49 -3.22
C LEU A 19 -4.71 -8.81 -4.01
N ASN A 20 -4.17 -8.77 -5.22
CA ASN A 20 -3.70 -9.97 -5.92
C ASN A 20 -2.21 -9.74 -6.13
N ILE A 21 -1.39 -10.24 -5.21
CA ILE A 21 0.07 -10.02 -5.24
C ILE A 21 0.69 -10.66 -6.47
N ASP A 22 0.18 -11.80 -6.93
CA ASP A 22 0.67 -12.43 -8.15
C ASP A 22 0.45 -11.52 -9.36
N LYS A 23 -0.75 -10.95 -9.49
CA LYS A 23 -1.05 -9.94 -10.51
C LYS A 23 -0.23 -8.66 -10.32
N ALA A 24 -0.07 -8.18 -9.10
CA ALA A 24 0.73 -6.99 -8.80
C ALA A 24 2.21 -7.18 -9.20
N CYS A 25 2.73 -8.41 -9.07
CA CYS A 25 4.09 -8.77 -9.45
C CYS A 25 4.25 -9.12 -10.93
N GLU A 26 3.20 -9.61 -11.60
CA GLU A 26 3.15 -9.74 -13.06
C GLU A 26 3.24 -8.36 -13.73
N GLU A 27 2.40 -7.42 -13.28
CA GLU A 27 2.36 -6.02 -13.74
C GLU A 27 3.66 -5.25 -13.42
N TYR A 28 4.42 -5.67 -12.39
CA TYR A 28 5.74 -5.11 -12.09
C TYR A 28 6.78 -5.41 -13.19
N GLY A 29 6.70 -6.58 -13.82
CA GLY A 29 7.57 -6.93 -14.94
C GLY A 29 7.38 -5.99 -16.13
N GLU A 30 6.12 -5.71 -16.46
CA GLU A 30 5.71 -4.78 -17.52
C GLU A 30 6.03 -3.33 -17.14
N GLN A 31 5.80 -2.92 -15.88
CA GLN A 31 6.09 -1.57 -15.42
C GLN A 31 7.57 -1.25 -15.25
N LYS A 32 8.43 -2.22 -14.93
CA LYS A 32 9.89 -2.01 -14.95
C LYS A 32 10.36 -1.56 -16.34
N GLN A 33 9.74 -2.09 -17.40
CA GLN A 33 9.99 -1.63 -18.76
C GLN A 33 9.28 -0.31 -19.07
N ALA A 34 8.03 -0.11 -18.64
CA ALA A 34 7.26 1.12 -18.90
C ALA A 34 7.83 2.38 -18.21
N LEU A 35 8.29 2.26 -16.96
CA LEU A 35 8.99 3.33 -16.21
C LEU A 35 10.31 3.74 -16.88
N LEU A 36 10.98 2.81 -17.58
CA LEU A 36 12.18 3.07 -18.36
C LEU A 36 11.88 3.63 -19.77
N SER A 37 10.63 3.56 -20.23
CA SER A 37 10.22 3.91 -21.60
C SER A 37 9.20 5.05 -21.70
N ASN A 38 8.93 5.79 -20.61
CA ASN A 38 7.99 6.93 -20.57
C ASN A 38 6.56 6.61 -21.08
N LEU A 39 6.16 5.35 -21.02
CA LEU A 39 4.78 4.95 -21.33
C LEU A 39 3.86 5.30 -20.16
N SER A 40 2.69 5.87 -20.49
CA SER A 40 1.64 6.32 -19.58
C SER A 40 1.39 5.33 -18.44
N THR A 41 1.97 5.58 -17.27
CA THR A 41 1.75 4.79 -16.06
C THR A 41 0.65 5.47 -15.25
N SER A 42 -0.45 4.76 -15.00
CA SER A 42 -1.54 5.20 -14.15
C SER A 42 -1.20 5.06 -12.65
N TYR A 43 -1.93 5.76 -11.78
CA TYR A 43 -1.81 5.60 -10.32
C TYR A 43 -2.04 4.16 -9.86
N LYS A 44 -2.97 3.47 -10.51
CA LYS A 44 -3.29 2.06 -10.22
C LYS A 44 -2.09 1.17 -10.51
N GLU A 45 -1.47 1.35 -11.67
CA GLU A 45 -0.26 0.65 -12.06
C GLU A 45 0.88 0.94 -11.08
N ALA A 46 1.18 2.22 -10.84
CA ALA A 46 2.23 2.62 -9.91
C ALA A 46 2.04 1.99 -8.52
N ASN A 47 0.80 1.94 -8.03
CA ASN A 47 0.47 1.28 -6.77
C ASN A 47 0.68 -0.24 -6.82
N MET A 48 0.22 -0.94 -7.86
CA MET A 48 0.43 -2.38 -8.02
C MET A 48 1.93 -2.73 -8.05
N ALA A 49 2.73 -1.99 -8.81
CA ALA A 49 4.18 -2.15 -8.79
C ALA A 49 4.76 -1.94 -7.39
N GLY A 50 4.28 -0.91 -6.68
CA GLY A 50 4.64 -0.66 -5.29
C GLY A 50 4.36 -1.87 -4.39
N GLN A 51 3.19 -2.49 -4.51
CA GLN A 51 2.85 -3.68 -3.73
C GLN A 51 3.82 -4.82 -3.97
N CYS A 52 4.21 -5.09 -5.22
CA CYS A 52 5.19 -6.14 -5.50
C CYS A 52 6.57 -5.82 -4.90
N ILE A 53 7.02 -4.56 -4.98
CA ILE A 53 8.28 -4.09 -4.39
C ILE A 53 8.26 -4.31 -2.87
N GLY A 54 7.22 -3.82 -2.20
CA GLY A 54 7.08 -3.95 -0.74
C GLY A 54 7.01 -5.40 -0.29
N TYR A 55 6.22 -6.23 -0.99
CA TYR A 55 6.11 -7.66 -0.73
C TYR A 55 7.47 -8.37 -0.87
N SER A 56 8.16 -8.12 -1.98
CA SER A 56 9.46 -8.74 -2.28
C SER A 56 10.55 -8.31 -1.30
N ALA A 57 10.58 -7.03 -0.92
CA ALA A 57 11.58 -6.50 0.04
C ALA A 57 11.47 -7.18 1.40
N VAL A 58 10.24 -7.44 1.86
CA VAL A 58 9.98 -8.16 3.11
C VAL A 58 10.31 -9.65 2.98
N LEU A 59 9.90 -10.31 1.89
CA LEU A 59 10.16 -11.75 1.70
C LEU A 59 11.64 -12.10 1.53
N ARG A 60 12.41 -11.25 0.83
CA ARG A 60 13.86 -11.44 0.64
C ARG A 60 14.68 -11.13 1.89
N GLY A 61 14.04 -10.72 2.99
CA GLY A 61 14.71 -10.39 4.25
C GLY A 61 15.42 -9.04 4.27
N ASN A 62 15.33 -8.26 3.18
CA ASN A 62 15.98 -6.95 3.07
C ASN A 62 15.33 -5.88 3.97
N GLY A 63 14.07 -6.10 4.35
CA GLY A 63 13.27 -5.15 5.12
C GLY A 63 12.99 -3.86 4.33
N ILE A 64 12.16 -2.98 4.90
CA ILE A 64 11.70 -1.78 4.21
C ILE A 64 11.36 -0.64 5.18
N LYS A 65 11.61 0.61 4.77
CA LYS A 65 11.32 1.82 5.56
C LYS A 65 9.83 2.16 5.51
N LEU A 66 9.04 1.53 6.37
CA LEU A 66 7.57 1.60 6.24
C LEU A 66 6.92 2.86 6.78
N LYS A 67 7.57 3.58 7.70
CA LYS A 67 6.97 4.78 8.29
C LYS A 67 6.52 5.78 7.21
N GLN A 68 7.43 6.19 6.33
CA GLN A 68 7.12 7.11 5.24
C GLN A 68 6.09 6.51 4.27
N LEU A 69 6.35 5.30 3.79
CA LEU A 69 5.47 4.61 2.82
C LEU A 69 4.03 4.48 3.32
N CYS A 70 3.85 4.21 4.61
CA CYS A 70 2.54 4.09 5.23
C CYS A 70 1.89 5.44 5.54
N SER A 71 2.66 6.50 5.76
CA SER A 71 2.11 7.87 5.77
C SER A 71 1.54 8.23 4.39
N GLU A 72 2.28 7.95 3.32
CA GLU A 72 1.81 8.18 1.94
C GLU A 72 0.57 7.35 1.61
N PHE A 73 0.48 6.12 2.12
CA PHE A 73 -0.74 5.32 1.98
C PHE A 73 -1.96 6.00 2.61
N ILE A 74 -1.82 6.59 3.80
CA ILE A 74 -2.91 7.29 4.49
C ILE A 74 -3.30 8.56 3.71
N GLU A 75 -2.31 9.36 3.31
CA GLU A 75 -2.54 10.57 2.52
C GLU A 75 -3.20 10.25 1.18
N HIS A 76 -2.68 9.27 0.44
CA HIS A 76 -3.25 8.85 -0.84
C HIS A 76 -4.70 8.39 -0.71
N LYS A 77 -5.05 7.70 0.39
CA LYS A 77 -6.43 7.29 0.69
C LYS A 77 -7.34 8.50 0.96
N GLU A 78 -6.86 9.49 1.71
CA GLU A 78 -7.59 10.73 1.95
C GLU A 78 -7.76 11.57 0.66
N ASN A 79 -6.77 11.50 -0.23
CA ASN A 79 -6.76 12.20 -1.52
C ASN A 79 -7.76 11.60 -2.51
N LEU A 80 -7.89 10.27 -2.56
CA LEU A 80 -8.97 9.61 -3.30
C LEU A 80 -10.36 9.99 -2.79
N LEU A 81 -10.47 10.43 -1.54
CA LEU A 81 -11.71 10.93 -0.93
C LEU A 81 -11.89 12.46 -1.10
N GLY A 82 -11.04 13.12 -1.89
CA GLY A 82 -11.34 14.43 -2.48
C GLY A 82 -10.57 15.64 -1.93
N ARG A 83 -9.32 15.49 -1.46
CA ARG A 83 -8.58 16.61 -0.84
C ARG A 83 -7.27 17.08 -1.47
N LEU A 84 -6.46 16.27 -2.16
CA LEU A 84 -5.18 16.71 -2.79
C LEU A 84 -4.81 15.81 -3.99
N SER A 85 -3.93 16.28 -4.89
CA SER A 85 -3.44 15.46 -6.01
C SER A 85 -2.34 14.50 -5.55
N THR A 86 -2.51 13.20 -5.74
CA THR A 86 -1.44 12.22 -5.52
C THR A 86 -0.47 12.22 -6.70
N SER A 87 0.83 12.03 -6.50
CA SER A 87 1.82 11.77 -7.56
C SER A 87 1.98 10.26 -7.85
N LEU A 88 2.51 9.87 -9.02
CA LEU A 88 2.77 8.44 -9.32
C LEU A 88 3.76 7.83 -8.30
N THR A 89 4.71 8.64 -7.83
CA THR A 89 5.65 8.28 -6.76
C THR A 89 4.92 7.95 -5.47
N GLU A 90 3.99 8.80 -5.02
CA GLU A 90 3.20 8.56 -3.81
C GLU A 90 2.30 7.34 -3.94
N ALA A 91 1.68 7.13 -5.11
CA ALA A 91 0.89 5.93 -5.37
C ALA A 91 1.73 4.65 -5.27
N ASN A 92 2.96 4.67 -5.77
CA ASN A 92 3.92 3.58 -5.62
C ASN A 92 4.33 3.37 -4.15
N MET A 93 4.63 4.44 -3.42
CA MET A 93 4.96 4.38 -2.00
C MET A 93 3.82 3.78 -1.17
N ALA A 94 2.59 4.21 -1.43
CA ALA A 94 1.39 3.65 -0.83
C ALA A 94 1.26 2.14 -1.12
N GLY A 95 1.55 1.73 -2.35
CA GLY A 95 1.60 0.32 -2.75
C GLY A 95 2.63 -0.48 -1.94
N GLN A 96 3.84 0.06 -1.77
CA GLN A 96 4.90 -0.60 -1.00
C GLN A 96 4.50 -0.85 0.46
N CYS A 97 3.79 0.08 1.10
CA CYS A 97 3.24 -0.14 2.44
C CYS A 97 2.27 -1.34 2.46
N ILE A 98 1.31 -1.40 1.53
CA ILE A 98 0.32 -2.50 1.46
C ILE A 98 1.02 -3.84 1.25
N GLY A 99 1.91 -3.94 0.26
CA GLY A 99 2.60 -5.18 -0.08
C GLY A 99 3.48 -5.70 1.05
N ALA A 100 4.15 -4.81 1.77
CA ALA A 100 4.98 -5.18 2.91
C ALA A 100 4.15 -5.68 4.11
N ILE A 101 3.03 -5.02 4.42
CA ILE A 101 2.09 -5.47 5.45
C ILE A 101 1.50 -6.83 5.06
N TYR A 102 1.14 -7.03 3.80
CA TYR A 102 0.62 -8.30 3.31
C TYR A 102 1.65 -9.44 3.47
N ALA A 103 2.91 -9.23 3.05
CA ALA A 103 3.98 -10.23 3.21
C ALA A 103 4.21 -10.62 4.69
N ALA A 104 4.04 -9.67 5.60
CA ALA A 104 4.19 -9.89 7.02
C ALA A 104 2.96 -10.58 7.65
N CYS A 105 1.75 -10.10 7.35
CA CYS A 105 0.57 -10.34 8.17
C CYS A 105 -0.63 -10.93 7.43
N ASN A 106 -0.63 -10.94 6.09
CA ASN A 106 -1.61 -11.51 5.15
C ASN A 106 -3.09 -11.07 5.33
N ASN A 107 -3.67 -11.28 6.52
CA ASN A 107 -5.06 -11.06 6.89
C ASN A 107 -5.23 -9.91 7.91
N ILE A 108 -4.63 -8.74 7.64
CA ILE A 108 -4.80 -7.56 8.50
C ILE A 108 -5.45 -6.41 7.73
N ASN A 109 -6.21 -5.57 8.44
CA ASN A 109 -6.69 -4.33 7.88
C ASN A 109 -5.51 -3.37 7.59
N PHE A 110 -5.15 -3.22 6.31
CA PHE A 110 -4.02 -2.39 5.88
C PHE A 110 -4.11 -0.94 6.31
N THR A 111 -5.32 -0.37 6.40
CA THR A 111 -5.47 1.02 6.87
C THR A 111 -5.12 1.17 8.34
N SER A 112 -5.58 0.24 9.18
CA SER A 112 -5.27 0.24 10.61
C SER A 112 -3.78 -0.02 10.83
N ALA A 113 -3.21 -0.99 10.12
CA ALA A 113 -1.79 -1.29 10.16
C ALA A 113 -0.92 -0.11 9.69
N ALA A 114 -1.27 0.53 8.58
CA ALA A 114 -0.57 1.71 8.07
C ALA A 114 -0.65 2.89 9.04
N LYS A 115 -1.79 3.08 9.71
CA LYS A 115 -1.94 4.12 10.75
C LYS A 115 -1.03 3.85 11.95
N ILE A 116 -0.96 2.61 12.43
CA ILE A 116 -0.07 2.23 13.53
C ILE A 116 1.40 2.45 13.11
N ILE A 117 1.79 2.06 11.90
CA ILE A 117 3.18 2.18 11.41
C ILE A 117 3.57 3.65 11.13
N SER A 118 2.69 4.45 10.54
CA SER A 118 2.97 5.88 10.26
C SER A 118 3.19 6.69 11.53
N HIS A 119 2.49 6.35 12.61
CA HIS A 119 2.66 6.97 13.93
C HIS A 119 3.76 6.32 14.78
N SER A 120 4.47 5.31 14.25
CA SER A 120 5.56 4.67 14.97
C SER A 120 6.72 5.65 15.21
N ASN A 121 7.44 5.46 16.31
CA ASN A 121 8.74 6.11 16.55
C ASN A 121 9.87 5.46 15.73
N ASP A 122 9.54 4.43 14.95
CA ASP A 122 10.48 3.58 14.27
C ASP A 122 10.83 4.15 12.89
N SER A 123 11.98 4.81 12.79
CA SER A 123 12.42 5.48 11.56
C SER A 123 13.29 4.60 10.66
N PHE A 124 13.49 3.32 11.01
CA PHE A 124 14.42 2.45 10.31
C PHE A 124 13.76 1.29 9.56
N THR A 125 14.58 0.55 8.82
CA THR A 125 14.17 -0.57 7.98
C THR A 125 13.53 -1.68 8.82
N MET A 126 12.26 -1.98 8.56
CA MET A 126 11.54 -3.03 9.27
C MET A 126 11.63 -4.36 8.52
N SER A 127 12.08 -5.41 9.21
CA SER A 127 12.06 -6.79 8.70
C SER A 127 10.69 -7.43 8.85
N ARG A 128 10.47 -8.59 8.23
CA ARG A 128 9.22 -9.36 8.37
C ARG A 128 8.85 -9.64 9.84
N SER A 129 9.82 -10.08 10.65
CA SER A 129 9.60 -10.38 12.07
C SER A 129 9.23 -9.12 12.86
N ARG A 130 9.89 -8.01 12.56
CA ARG A 130 9.62 -6.73 13.20
C ARG A 130 8.24 -6.19 12.85
N ILE A 131 7.82 -6.29 11.58
CA ILE A 131 6.47 -5.88 11.15
C ILE A 131 5.42 -6.73 11.86
N ARG A 132 5.60 -8.06 11.91
CA ARG A 132 4.67 -8.96 12.62
C ARG A 132 4.58 -8.66 14.10
N HIS A 133 5.72 -8.43 14.76
CA HIS A 133 5.76 -8.07 16.16
C HIS A 133 5.07 -6.72 16.39
N TYR A 134 5.39 -5.72 15.57
CA TYR A 134 4.84 -4.38 15.69
C TYR A 134 3.32 -4.32 15.49
N LEU A 135 2.82 -5.11 14.55
CA LEU A 135 1.39 -5.19 14.23
C LEU A 135 0.65 -6.30 15.01
N ASN A 136 1.34 -7.05 15.87
CA ASN A 136 0.82 -8.22 16.57
C ASN A 136 0.09 -9.21 15.65
N CYS A 137 0.74 -9.61 14.55
CA CYS A 137 0.14 -10.50 13.54
C CYS A 137 0.17 -12.00 13.92
N TYR A 138 0.44 -12.31 15.18
CA TYR A 138 0.36 -13.66 15.71
C TYR A 138 -0.95 -13.75 16.49
N ASP A 139 -1.91 -14.49 15.93
CA ASP A 139 -3.07 -14.99 16.69
C ASP A 139 -2.60 -16.06 17.70
#